data_AF-A0A3D5Q7W0-F1
#
_entry.id   AF-A0A3D5Q7W0-F1
#
_cell.length_a   1.000
_cell.length_b   1.000
_cell.length_c   1.000
_cell.angle_alpha   90.00
_cell.angle_beta   90.00
_cell.angle_gamma   90.00
#
_symmetry.space_group_name_H-M   'P 1'
#
loop_
_entity.id
_entity.type
_entity.pdbx_description
1 polymer ?
#
loop_
_entity_poly.entity_id
_entity_poly.type
_entity_poly.pdbx_seq_one_letter_code
_entity_poly.pdbx_strand_id
1 'polypeptide(L)'
;HTLKWMEPRAVGDIIRYEHPQIQAIVISYLDPDQASEILATLDEKVRLDVMMRVASLESIQPQALQELNDILEKQFSGGSAAQTSRIGGVKRAADIMNFMDRSIEGSLMDSIKDMDPDLASTIEDLMFVFDNLKDIDDRGIQALLREVSSEVLVVALKGADDAVQEKIFKNMSKRA
;
A
#
# COMPACT_ATOMS: atom_id res chain seq x y z
N HIS A 1 3.89 14.88 -0.08
CA HIS A 1 3.43 13.78 -0.96
C HIS A 1 2.66 12.68 -0.24
N THR A 2 2.76 12.54 1.09
CA THR A 2 2.13 11.46 1.87
C THR A 2 0.61 11.56 2.01
N LEU A 3 0.07 12.79 2.08
CA LEU A 3 -1.36 13.02 2.33
C LEU A 3 -2.29 12.60 1.19
N LYS A 4 -1.85 12.65 -0.07
CA LYS A 4 -2.67 12.28 -1.25
C LYS A 4 -3.14 10.82 -1.22
N TRP A 5 -2.42 9.97 -0.49
CA TRP A 5 -2.66 8.53 -0.42
C TRP A 5 -3.42 8.10 0.83
N MET A 6 -3.81 9.05 1.69
CA MET A 6 -4.56 8.77 2.90
C MET A 6 -6.06 8.90 2.64
N GLU A 7 -6.84 7.99 3.23
CA GLU A 7 -8.31 8.07 3.20
C GLU A 7 -8.78 9.40 3.82
N PRO A 8 -9.70 10.15 3.15
CA PRO A 8 -10.14 11.47 3.61
C PRO A 8 -10.60 11.48 5.08
N ARG A 9 -11.32 10.43 5.50
CA ARG A 9 -11.79 10.29 6.89
C ARG A 9 -10.65 10.24 7.89
N ALA A 10 -9.58 9.50 7.59
CA ALA A 10 -8.42 9.40 8.47
C ALA A 10 -7.72 10.76 8.62
N VAL A 11 -7.57 11.50 7.52
CA VAL A 11 -7.01 12.86 7.57
C VAL A 11 -7.91 13.80 8.37
N GLY A 12 -9.23 13.72 8.20
CA GLY A 12 -10.20 14.50 8.96
C GLY A 12 -10.13 14.27 10.47
N ASP A 13 -9.99 13.02 10.91
CA ASP A 13 -9.85 12.69 12.32
C ASP A 13 -8.53 13.18 12.93
N ILE A 14 -7.45 13.15 12.15
CA ILE A 14 -6.13 13.66 12.57
C ILE A 14 -6.19 15.18 12.81
N ILE A 15 -6.76 15.93 11.88
CA ILE A 15 -6.73 17.40 11.95
C ILE A 15 -7.86 18.00 12.80
N ARG A 16 -8.85 17.20 13.24
CA ARG A 16 -10.04 17.69 13.97
C ARG A 16 -9.68 18.51 15.22
N TYR A 17 -8.62 18.15 15.91
CA TYR A 17 -8.18 18.82 17.15
C TYR A 17 -7.06 19.85 16.94
N GLU A 18 -6.61 20.01 15.70
CA GLU A 18 -5.57 20.98 15.34
C GLU A 18 -6.12 22.40 15.23
N HIS A 19 -5.22 23.38 15.31
CA HIS A 19 -5.58 24.79 15.15
C HIS A 19 -6.19 25.04 13.75
N PRO A 20 -7.20 25.92 13.59
CA PRO A 20 -7.86 26.16 12.29
C PRO A 20 -6.91 26.53 11.14
N GLN A 21 -5.77 27.15 11.46
CA GLN A 21 -4.72 27.44 10.47
C GLN A 21 -4.08 26.16 9.91
N ILE A 22 -3.83 25.16 10.75
CA ILE A 22 -3.26 23.86 10.35
C ILE A 22 -4.28 23.10 9.51
N GLN A 23 -5.54 23.08 9.94
CA GLN A 23 -6.63 22.51 9.14
C GLN A 23 -6.68 23.13 7.74
N ALA A 24 -6.61 24.47 7.65
CA ALA A 24 -6.60 25.18 6.36
C ALA A 24 -5.38 24.80 5.49
N ILE A 25 -4.20 24.70 6.08
CA ILE A 25 -3.00 24.27 5.35
C ILE A 25 -3.18 22.84 4.84
N VAL A 26 -3.63 21.91 5.67
CA VAL A 26 -3.86 20.51 5.24
C VAL A 26 -4.87 20.46 4.10
N ILE A 27 -6.02 21.12 4.25
CA ILE A 27 -7.05 21.19 3.22
C ILE A 27 -6.51 21.77 1.91
N SER A 28 -5.62 22.76 1.95
CA SER A 28 -5.00 23.36 0.75
C SER A 28 -4.02 22.43 0.01
N TYR A 29 -3.55 21.36 0.65
CA TYR A 29 -2.62 20.38 0.06
C TYR A 29 -3.31 19.14 -0.53
N LEU A 30 -4.61 18.98 -0.29
CA LEU A 30 -5.38 17.83 -0.75
C LEU A 30 -5.99 18.09 -2.12
N ASP A 31 -6.33 17.00 -2.81
CA ASP A 31 -7.11 17.11 -4.04
C ASP A 31 -8.55 17.58 -3.70
N PRO A 32 -9.21 18.37 -4.57
CA PRO A 32 -10.46 19.06 -4.23
C PRO A 32 -11.60 18.15 -3.76
N ASP A 33 -11.65 16.93 -4.28
CA ASP A 33 -12.56 15.86 -3.88
C ASP A 33 -12.33 15.45 -2.41
N GLN A 34 -11.09 15.09 -2.06
CA GLN A 34 -10.71 14.72 -0.69
C GLN A 34 -10.93 15.88 0.31
N ALA A 35 -10.55 17.10 -0.08
CA ALA A 35 -10.76 18.29 0.72
C ALA A 35 -12.26 18.52 1.01
N SER A 36 -13.13 18.33 0.01
CA SER A 36 -14.57 18.49 0.17
C SER A 36 -15.18 17.48 1.13
N GLU A 37 -14.73 16.22 1.09
CA GLU A 37 -15.18 15.17 2.00
C GLU A 37 -14.79 15.47 3.45
N ILE A 38 -13.57 15.95 3.69
CA ILE A 38 -13.11 16.29 5.03
C ILE A 38 -13.88 17.49 5.58
N LEU A 39 -14.02 18.55 4.77
CA LEU A 39 -14.80 19.73 5.16
C LEU A 39 -16.24 19.36 5.55
N ALA A 40 -16.84 18.37 4.88
CA ALA A 40 -18.18 17.88 5.20
C ALA A 40 -18.29 17.26 6.61
N THR A 41 -17.18 16.77 7.19
CA THR A 41 -17.11 16.20 8.55
C THR A 41 -16.90 17.23 9.65
N LEU A 42 -16.55 18.47 9.30
CA LEU A 42 -16.31 19.56 10.26
C LEU A 42 -17.61 20.28 10.61
N ASP A 43 -17.69 20.79 11.84
CA ASP A 43 -18.79 21.65 12.28
C ASP A 43 -18.88 22.91 11.40
N GLU A 44 -20.11 23.41 11.17
CA GLU A 44 -20.39 24.51 10.24
C GLU A 44 -19.52 25.76 10.49
N LYS A 45 -19.33 26.14 11.76
CA LYS A 45 -18.51 27.30 12.14
C LYS A 45 -17.02 27.09 11.83
N VAL A 46 -16.51 25.89 12.10
CA VAL A 46 -15.11 25.53 11.84
C VAL A 46 -14.86 25.44 10.35
N ARG A 47 -15.77 24.80 9.61
CA ARG A 47 -15.73 24.69 8.15
C ARG A 47 -15.63 26.04 7.47
N LEU A 48 -16.44 27.01 7.91
CA LEU A 48 -16.40 28.38 7.38
C LEU A 48 -15.06 29.07 7.67
N ASP A 49 -14.54 29.00 8.90
CA ASP A 49 -13.25 29.60 9.28
C ASP A 49 -12.10 28.98 8.48
N VAL A 50 -12.07 27.65 8.37
CA VAL A 50 -11.07 26.92 7.58
C VAL A 50 -11.12 27.34 6.10
N MET A 51 -12.31 27.42 5.50
CA MET A 51 -12.44 27.83 4.10
C MET A 51 -12.00 29.28 3.86
N MET A 52 -12.34 30.20 4.76
CA MET A 52 -11.90 31.59 4.67
C MET A 52 -10.37 31.70 4.73
N ARG A 53 -9.74 30.89 5.58
CA ARG A 53 -8.27 30.80 5.67
C ARG A 53 -7.67 30.24 4.39
N VAL A 54 -8.19 29.14 3.86
CA VAL A 54 -7.76 28.54 2.58
C VAL A 54 -7.81 29.59 1.46
N ALA A 55 -8.91 30.34 1.37
CA ALA A 55 -9.08 31.39 0.36
C ALA A 55 -8.10 32.56 0.51
N SER A 56 -7.58 32.80 1.72
CA SER A 56 -6.62 33.85 2.04
C SER A 56 -5.14 33.41 2.02
N LEU A 57 -4.86 32.13 1.76
CA LEU A 57 -3.48 31.63 1.71
C LEU A 57 -2.77 32.12 0.44
N GLU A 58 -1.86 33.09 0.60
CA GLU A 58 -0.99 33.55 -0.49
C GLU A 58 0.29 32.72 -0.60
N SER A 59 0.86 32.31 0.54
CA SER A 59 2.04 31.46 0.61
C SER A 59 2.04 30.63 1.89
N ILE A 60 2.59 29.43 1.80
CA ILE A 60 2.66 28.52 2.94
C ILE A 60 4.06 28.61 3.53
N GLN A 61 4.15 29.01 4.79
CA GLN A 61 5.43 29.11 5.47
C GLN A 61 6.05 27.72 5.66
N PRO A 62 7.36 27.54 5.43
CA PRO A 62 8.03 26.24 5.62
C PRO A 62 7.83 25.63 7.00
N GLN A 63 7.70 26.47 8.03
CA GLN A 63 7.45 26.03 9.40
C GLN A 63 6.11 25.29 9.56
N ALA A 64 5.08 25.71 8.81
CA ALA A 64 3.77 25.10 8.89
C ALA A 64 3.70 23.75 8.14
N LEU A 65 4.55 23.56 7.13
CA LEU A 65 4.80 22.25 6.51
C LEU A 65 5.50 21.29 7.48
N GLN A 66 6.39 21.82 8.32
CA GLN A 66 7.09 21.02 9.31
C GLN A 66 6.15 20.57 10.43
N GLU A 67 5.29 21.46 10.92
CA GLU A 67 4.24 21.10 11.89
C GLU A 67 3.29 20.04 11.34
N LEU A 68 2.94 20.10 10.06
CA LEU A 68 2.16 19.05 9.39
C LEU A 68 2.88 17.70 9.40
N ASN A 69 4.18 17.67 9.08
CA ASN A 69 4.95 16.42 9.14
C ASN A 69 5.02 15.87 10.57
N ASP A 70 5.21 16.74 11.57
CA ASP A 70 5.24 16.34 12.98
C ASP A 70 3.91 15.74 13.45
N ILE A 71 2.77 16.28 12.99
CA ILE A 71 1.44 15.76 13.29
C ILE A 71 1.25 14.37 12.68
N LEU A 72 1.68 14.18 11.43
CA LEU A 72 1.63 12.89 10.77
C LEU A 72 2.51 11.88 11.50
N GLU A 73 3.77 12.21 11.80
CA GLU A 73 4.69 11.34 12.54
C GLU A 73 4.16 10.95 13.93
N LYS A 74 3.56 11.89 14.66
CA LYS A 74 2.94 11.60 15.97
C LYS A 74 1.77 10.63 15.88
N GLN A 75 0.95 10.71 14.84
CA GLN A 75 -0.17 9.78 14.63
C GLN A 75 0.31 8.40 14.18
N PHE A 76 1.37 8.33 13.37
CA PHE A 76 2.00 7.06 13.01
C PHE A 76 2.75 6.41 14.18
N SER A 77 3.25 7.19 15.14
CA SER A 77 4.00 6.67 16.30
C SER A 77 3.16 6.43 17.56
N GLY A 78 1.99 7.08 17.70
CA GLY A 78 1.20 7.09 18.95
C GLY A 78 -0.12 6.31 18.96
N GLY A 79 -0.59 5.78 17.82
CA GLY A 79 -1.93 5.17 17.70
C GLY A 79 -1.94 3.64 17.82
N SER A 80 -2.60 3.12 18.86
CA SER A 80 -2.78 1.70 19.13
C SER A 80 -3.46 0.92 17.99
N ALA A 81 -2.74 -0.04 17.40
CA ALA A 81 -3.06 -1.45 17.13
C ALA A 81 -4.48 -1.92 16.68
N ALA A 82 -5.49 -1.08 16.48
CA ALA A 82 -6.83 -1.53 16.09
C ALA A 82 -7.37 -0.66 14.95
N GLN A 83 -7.50 -1.28 13.77
CA GLN A 83 -8.03 -0.68 12.54
C GLN A 83 -7.08 0.24 11.77
N THR A 84 -5.79 -0.06 11.76
CA THR A 84 -5.00 0.24 10.55
C THR A 84 -5.55 -0.67 9.46
N SER A 85 -6.28 -0.13 8.47
CA SER A 85 -6.13 -0.69 7.15
C SER A 85 -4.61 -0.67 6.91
N ARG A 86 -4.01 -1.85 6.77
CA ARG A 86 -2.56 -2.05 6.63
C ARG A 86 -2.08 -1.34 5.35
N ILE A 87 -1.96 -0.01 5.39
CA ILE A 87 -1.32 0.80 4.38
C ILE A 87 0.17 0.67 4.66
N GLY A 88 0.81 -0.24 3.94
CA GLY A 88 2.22 -0.54 4.16
C GLY A 88 2.43 -1.72 5.10
N GLY A 89 3.21 -2.67 4.61
CA GLY A 89 3.55 -3.93 5.25
C GLY A 89 4.32 -4.79 4.27
N VAL A 90 4.79 -5.95 4.72
CA VAL A 90 5.56 -6.91 3.90
C VAL A 90 4.94 -7.20 2.52
N LYS A 91 3.60 -7.21 2.43
CA LYS A 91 2.89 -7.39 1.14
C LYS A 91 3.08 -6.24 0.17
N ARG A 92 3.04 -4.98 0.63
CA ARG A 92 3.31 -3.82 -0.25
C ARG A 92 4.78 -3.70 -0.60
N ALA A 93 5.68 -4.07 0.31
CA ALA A 93 7.10 -4.17 -0.01
C ALA A 93 7.31 -5.20 -1.13
N ALA A 94 6.72 -6.39 -1.02
CA ALA A 94 6.79 -7.41 -2.06
C ALA A 94 6.20 -6.95 -3.40
N ASP A 95 5.03 -6.31 -3.40
CA ASP A 95 4.43 -5.74 -4.61
C ASP A 95 5.39 -4.74 -5.30
N ILE A 96 6.02 -3.84 -4.53
CA ILE A 96 6.99 -2.88 -5.07
C ILE A 96 8.20 -3.61 -5.66
N MET A 97 8.77 -4.55 -4.90
CA MET A 97 9.95 -5.32 -5.34
C MET A 97 9.67 -6.07 -6.65
N ASN A 98 8.47 -6.61 -6.84
CA ASN A 98 8.04 -7.28 -8.07
C ASN A 98 8.02 -6.38 -9.32
N PHE A 99 7.89 -5.06 -9.17
CA PHE A 99 7.91 -4.10 -10.28
C PHE A 99 9.27 -3.43 -10.48
N MET A 100 10.26 -3.69 -9.63
CA MET A 100 11.60 -3.11 -9.79
C MET A 100 12.43 -3.88 -10.81
N ASP A 101 13.41 -3.19 -11.41
CA ASP A 101 14.43 -3.84 -12.23
C ASP A 101 15.20 -4.89 -11.42
N ARG A 102 15.39 -6.08 -11.99
CA ARG A 102 16.04 -7.22 -11.31
C ARG A 102 17.39 -6.92 -10.67
N SER A 103 18.17 -6.00 -11.27
CA SER A 103 19.48 -5.61 -10.70
C SER A 103 19.35 -4.80 -9.42
N ILE A 104 18.29 -3.98 -9.30
CA ILE A 104 18.01 -3.14 -8.13
C ILE A 104 17.34 -3.98 -7.05
N GLU A 105 16.38 -4.82 -7.46
CA GLU A 105 15.69 -5.78 -6.61
C GLU A 105 16.64 -6.73 -5.88
N GLY A 106 17.56 -7.40 -6.60
CA GLY A 106 18.52 -8.30 -5.98
C GLY A 106 19.42 -7.61 -4.95
N SER A 107 20.03 -6.47 -5.32
CA SER A 107 20.90 -5.73 -4.40
C SER A 107 20.16 -5.20 -3.16
N LEU A 108 18.88 -4.81 -3.32
CA LEU A 108 18.06 -4.33 -2.21
C LEU A 108 17.64 -5.50 -1.30
N MET A 109 17.29 -6.65 -1.87
CA MET A 109 16.94 -7.85 -1.11
C MET A 109 18.13 -8.34 -0.27
N ASP A 110 19.33 -8.36 -0.83
CA ASP A 110 20.56 -8.70 -0.10
C ASP A 110 20.78 -7.75 1.09
N SER A 111 20.58 -6.44 0.88
CA SER A 111 20.71 -5.43 1.94
C SER A 111 19.65 -5.59 3.04
N ILE A 112 18.43 -5.97 2.68
CA ILE A 112 17.36 -6.27 3.65
C ILE A 112 17.71 -7.53 4.44
N LYS A 113 18.23 -8.56 3.77
CA LYS A 113 18.62 -9.84 4.39
C LYS A 113 19.77 -9.70 5.39
N ASP A 114 20.73 -8.84 5.11
CA ASP A 114 21.83 -8.52 6.02
C ASP A 114 21.36 -7.81 7.30
N MET A 115 20.28 -7.04 7.21
CA MET A 115 19.75 -6.23 8.31
C MET A 115 18.65 -6.96 9.11
N ASP A 116 17.76 -7.67 8.43
CA ASP A 116 16.65 -8.43 8.98
C ASP A 116 16.31 -9.63 8.08
N PRO A 117 16.90 -10.82 8.36
CA PRO A 117 16.71 -12.00 7.52
C PRO A 117 15.29 -12.56 7.58
N ASP A 118 14.57 -12.39 8.69
CA ASP A 118 13.19 -12.87 8.84
C ASP A 118 12.23 -11.99 8.01
N LEU A 119 12.46 -10.68 7.99
CA LEU A 119 11.74 -9.75 7.12
C LEU A 119 12.02 -10.03 5.64
N ALA A 120 13.28 -10.26 5.27
CA ALA A 120 13.65 -10.61 3.90
C ALA A 120 12.91 -11.87 3.43
N SER A 121 12.92 -12.94 4.23
CA SER A 121 12.18 -14.17 3.92
C SER A 121 10.69 -13.91 3.72
N THR A 122 10.09 -13.10 4.60
CA THR A 122 8.66 -12.79 4.51
C THR A 122 8.32 -11.98 3.24
N ILE A 123 9.20 -11.08 2.81
CA ILE A 123 9.02 -10.32 1.58
C ILE A 123 9.22 -11.23 0.36
N GLU A 124 10.26 -12.06 0.35
CA GLU A 124 10.57 -13.02 -0.72
C GLU A 124 9.41 -14.00 -0.95
N ASP A 125 8.83 -14.54 0.13
CA ASP A 125 7.65 -15.42 0.08
C ASP A 125 6.43 -14.72 -0.55
N LEU A 126 6.28 -13.42 -0.32
CA LEU A 126 5.18 -12.61 -0.85
C LEU A 126 5.44 -12.08 -2.27
N MET A 127 6.70 -12.08 -2.72
CA MET A 127 7.08 -11.70 -4.08
C MET A 127 6.74 -12.79 -5.09
N PHE A 128 6.71 -14.06 -4.66
CA PHE A 128 6.31 -15.18 -5.50
C PHE A 128 4.80 -15.18 -5.73
N VAL A 129 4.35 -14.42 -6.73
CA VAL A 129 2.94 -14.36 -7.12
C VAL A 129 2.61 -15.61 -7.95
N PHE A 130 1.39 -16.11 -7.84
CA PHE A 130 0.90 -17.24 -8.64
C PHE A 130 1.12 -17.01 -10.16
N ASP A 131 1.14 -15.74 -10.59
CA ASP A 131 1.41 -15.33 -11.97
C ASP A 131 2.84 -15.59 -12.44
N ASN A 132 3.82 -15.73 -11.53
CA ASN A 132 5.19 -16.09 -11.89
C ASN A 132 5.30 -17.53 -12.42
N LEU A 133 4.27 -18.38 -12.22
CA LEU A 133 4.21 -19.73 -12.80
C LEU A 133 4.29 -19.71 -14.34
N LYS A 134 3.90 -18.62 -15.00
CA LYS A 134 3.99 -18.48 -16.46
C LYS A 134 5.43 -18.52 -16.97
N ASP A 135 6.37 -18.02 -16.16
CA ASP A 135 7.78 -17.87 -16.51
C ASP A 135 8.61 -19.11 -16.16
N ILE A 136 7.99 -20.08 -15.45
CA ILE A 136 8.62 -21.36 -15.13
C ILE A 136 8.60 -22.27 -16.37
N ASP A 137 9.69 -23.01 -16.56
CA ASP A 137 9.78 -23.98 -17.64
C ASP A 137 8.85 -25.18 -17.41
N ASP A 138 8.53 -25.90 -18.49
CA ASP A 138 7.57 -27.01 -18.43
C ASP A 138 8.03 -28.12 -17.45
N ARG A 139 9.35 -28.28 -17.24
CA ARG A 139 9.91 -29.24 -16.27
C ARG A 139 9.68 -28.80 -14.83
N GLY A 140 9.90 -27.53 -14.50
CA GLY A 140 9.62 -26.98 -13.17
C GLY A 140 8.14 -27.12 -12.81
N ILE A 141 7.24 -26.81 -13.74
CA ILE A 141 5.79 -27.00 -13.56
C ILE A 141 5.45 -28.48 -13.32
N GLN A 142 6.02 -29.40 -14.10
CA GLN A 142 5.77 -30.83 -13.92
C GLN A 142 6.29 -31.39 -12.59
N ALA A 143 7.38 -30.84 -12.05
CA ALA A 143 7.88 -31.19 -10.72
C ALA A 143 6.90 -30.69 -9.64
N LEU A 144 6.45 -29.45 -9.75
CA LEU A 144 5.46 -28.86 -8.83
C LEU A 144 4.15 -29.65 -8.83
N LEU A 145 3.65 -30.08 -9.99
CA LEU A 145 2.42 -30.88 -10.12
C LEU A 145 2.51 -32.28 -9.49
N ARG A 146 3.72 -32.79 -9.17
CA ARG A 146 3.86 -34.08 -8.47
C ARG A 146 3.74 -33.94 -6.95
N GLU A 147 4.03 -32.77 -6.42
CA GLU A 147 4.04 -32.49 -4.99
C GLU A 147 2.70 -31.88 -4.50
N VAL A 148 1.85 -31.44 -5.42
CA VAL A 148 0.57 -30.76 -5.12
C VAL A 148 -0.61 -31.68 -5.44
N SER A 149 -1.59 -31.78 -4.53
CA SER A 149 -2.81 -32.55 -4.77
C SER A 149 -3.79 -31.85 -5.71
N SER A 150 -4.55 -32.63 -6.47
CA SER A 150 -5.56 -32.11 -7.41
C SER A 150 -6.60 -31.21 -6.74
N GLU A 151 -6.96 -31.47 -5.49
CA GLU A 151 -7.94 -30.65 -4.74
C GLU A 151 -7.40 -29.25 -4.43
N VAL A 152 -6.13 -29.14 -4.03
CA VAL A 152 -5.47 -27.84 -3.79
C VAL A 152 -5.31 -27.09 -5.10
N LEU A 153 -4.92 -27.79 -6.17
CA LEU A 153 -4.74 -27.20 -7.50
C LEU A 153 -6.04 -26.61 -8.05
N VAL A 154 -7.18 -27.29 -7.89
CA VAL A 154 -8.49 -26.80 -8.33
C VAL A 154 -8.88 -25.51 -7.61
N VAL A 155 -8.59 -25.41 -6.30
CA VAL A 155 -8.86 -24.18 -5.53
C VAL A 155 -7.93 -23.06 -5.95
N ALA A 156 -6.64 -23.34 -6.16
CA ALA A 156 -5.64 -22.35 -6.56
C ALA A 156 -5.92 -21.77 -7.96
N LEU A 157 -6.40 -22.60 -8.90
CA LEU A 157 -6.68 -22.16 -10.28
C LEU A 157 -7.97 -21.33 -10.43
N LYS A 158 -8.89 -21.35 -9.47
CA LYS A 158 -10.19 -20.64 -9.57
C LYS A 158 -10.09 -19.11 -9.67
N GLY A 159 -8.92 -18.53 -9.37
CA GLY A 159 -8.65 -17.11 -9.50
C GLY A 159 -7.38 -16.79 -10.29
N ALA A 160 -6.82 -17.77 -11.00
CA ALA A 160 -5.61 -17.59 -11.78
C ALA A 160 -5.92 -17.07 -13.19
N ASP A 161 -5.01 -16.26 -13.73
CA ASP A 161 -5.10 -15.80 -15.12
C ASP A 161 -5.11 -16.97 -16.12
N ASP A 162 -5.82 -16.78 -17.24
CA ASP A 162 -5.99 -17.81 -18.29
C ASP A 162 -4.64 -18.38 -18.77
N ALA A 163 -3.61 -17.54 -18.86
CA ALA A 163 -2.26 -17.96 -19.26
C ALA A 163 -1.62 -18.95 -18.27
N VAL A 164 -1.84 -18.76 -16.97
CA VAL A 164 -1.36 -19.67 -15.92
C VAL A 164 -2.16 -20.96 -15.93
N GLN A 165 -3.49 -20.88 -16.09
CA GLN A 165 -4.34 -22.05 -16.21
C GLN A 165 -3.94 -22.92 -17.40
N GLU A 166 -3.75 -22.32 -18.59
CA GLU A 166 -3.35 -23.02 -19.80
C GLU A 166 -1.98 -23.67 -19.64
N LYS A 167 -1.01 -22.96 -19.04
CA LYS A 167 0.33 -23.48 -18.74
C LYS A 167 0.27 -24.71 -17.81
N ILE A 168 -0.57 -24.67 -16.78
CA ILE A 168 -0.78 -25.78 -15.85
C ILE A 168 -1.47 -26.95 -16.56
N PHE A 169 -2.58 -26.72 -17.27
CA PHE A 169 -3.31 -27.78 -17.98
C PHE A 169 -2.46 -28.46 -19.06
N LYS A 170 -1.63 -27.70 -19.79
CA LYS A 170 -0.67 -28.26 -20.77
C LYS A 170 0.30 -29.24 -20.14
N ASN A 171 0.69 -29.01 -18.88
CA ASN A 171 1.67 -29.82 -18.16
C ASN A 171 1.05 -30.90 -17.26
N MET A 172 -0.29 -30.93 -17.14
CA MET A 172 -1.00 -32.06 -16.54
C MET A 172 -0.98 -33.25 -17.50
N SER A 173 -0.69 -34.43 -16.98
CA SER A 173 -0.75 -35.64 -17.80
C SER A 173 -2.20 -35.94 -18.18
N LYS A 174 -2.45 -36.46 -19.40
CA LYS A 174 -3.79 -36.86 -19.89
C LYS A 174 -4.51 -37.95 -19.04
N ARG A 175 -3.93 -38.34 -17.91
CA ARG A 175 -4.47 -39.30 -16.94
C ARG A 175 -4.33 -38.70 -15.53
N ALA A 176 -5.15 -37.71 -15.23
CA ALA A 176 -5.40 -37.18 -13.89
C ALA A 176 -6.84 -36.65 -13.87
#